data_AF-A0A2N9AID9-F1
#
_entry.id   AF-A0A2N9AID9-F1
#
_cell.length_a   1.000
_cell.length_b   1.000
_cell.length_c   1.000
_cell.angle_alpha   90.00
_cell.angle_beta   90.00
_cell.angle_gamma   90.00
#
_symmetry.space_group_name_H-M   'P 1'
#
loop_
_entity.id
_entity.type
_entity.pdbx_description
1 polymer ?
#
loop_
_entity_poly.entity_id
_entity_poly.type
_entity_poly.pdbx_seq_one_letter_code
_entity_poly.pdbx_strand_id
1 'polypeptide(L)'
;MWGPSSFWGHARPVTSDEAFMDTIETIATWGYKPDGSAQIFDLAPGADLPEGWHASPSVISDQSLATADALTMRATGLTFAHPVEVPASEPSAVDELLTALTEIDRLKGVIEAGMAENAALVADIDAAEKTLEGASAAMSDLRESLAKAHEDGRVNAAERDAAKAAVEALTADLAKAHADLAEANKPKPTATTPAKGR
;
A
#
# COMPACT_ATOMS: atom_id res chain seq x y z
N MET A 1 85.86 -10.18 -39.90
CA MET A 1 85.96 -11.46 -40.62
C MET A 1 84.75 -11.54 -41.54
N TRP A 2 85.00 -11.40 -42.85
CA TRP A 2 84.20 -11.85 -44.01
C TRP A 2 82.70 -11.50 -44.10
N GLY A 3 82.37 -10.63 -45.07
CA GLY A 3 81.06 -10.62 -45.76
C GLY A 3 80.88 -11.87 -46.64
N PRO A 4 79.85 -11.98 -47.51
CA PRO A 4 79.27 -10.96 -48.39
C PRO A 4 77.71 -10.97 -48.32
N SER A 5 76.85 -10.28 -49.07
CA SER A 5 76.80 -9.85 -50.48
C SER A 5 75.77 -8.73 -50.63
N SER A 6 76.08 -7.77 -51.50
CA SER A 6 75.22 -6.68 -51.96
C SER A 6 74.22 -7.15 -53.00
N PHE A 7 73.00 -6.62 -53.01
CA PHE A 7 72.28 -6.40 -54.27
C PHE A 7 71.33 -5.20 -54.17
N TRP A 8 71.63 -4.17 -54.95
CA TRP A 8 70.78 -3.00 -55.14
C TRP A 8 69.57 -3.37 -56.01
N GLY A 9 68.38 -3.05 -55.53
CA GLY A 9 67.13 -3.12 -56.30
C GLY A 9 66.36 -1.82 -56.16
N HIS A 10 66.65 -0.85 -57.02
CA HIS A 10 65.75 0.27 -57.28
C HIS A 10 64.58 -0.22 -58.15
N ALA A 11 63.39 -0.26 -57.56
CA ALA A 11 62.14 -0.18 -58.29
C ALA A 11 61.06 0.36 -57.34
N ARG A 12 60.71 1.64 -57.48
CA ARG A 12 59.35 2.09 -57.15
C ARG A 12 58.53 1.98 -58.43
N PRO A 13 57.37 1.33 -58.38
CA PRO A 13 56.22 1.79 -59.13
C PRO A 13 55.11 2.24 -58.18
N VAL A 14 54.67 3.47 -58.40
CA VAL A 14 53.36 4.01 -58.02
C VAL A 14 52.33 3.47 -59.00
N THR A 15 51.18 3.01 -58.48
CA THR A 15 49.79 3.08 -59.00
C THR A 15 49.01 2.02 -58.19
N SER A 16 48.28 2.31 -57.10
CA SER A 16 47.09 3.17 -56.99
C SER A 16 46.15 3.04 -58.18
N ASP A 17 45.30 2.01 -58.12
CA ASP A 17 43.94 1.93 -58.68
C ASP A 17 43.26 0.75 -57.95
N GLU A 18 42.56 1.02 -56.85
CA GLU A 18 41.09 1.14 -56.79
C GLU A 18 40.33 -0.16 -57.13
N ALA A 19 39.94 -0.86 -56.07
CA ALA A 19 38.62 -1.50 -55.97
C ALA A 19 38.23 -1.53 -54.48
N PHE A 20 37.95 -0.35 -53.92
CA PHE A 20 37.14 -0.26 -52.71
C PHE A 20 35.73 -0.69 -53.11
N MET A 21 35.40 -1.96 -52.88
CA MET A 21 34.01 -2.40 -52.85
C MET A 21 33.40 -1.77 -51.59
N ASP A 22 32.82 -0.58 -51.75
CA ASP A 22 31.94 0.03 -50.77
C ASP A 22 30.85 -0.98 -50.42
N THR A 23 31.04 -1.71 -49.33
CA THR A 23 30.03 -2.62 -48.81
C THR A 23 29.04 -1.71 -48.10
N ILE A 24 27.98 -1.33 -48.81
CA ILE A 24 26.90 -0.52 -48.24
C ILE A 24 26.33 -1.34 -47.07
N GLU A 25 26.62 -0.89 -45.86
CA GLU A 25 26.10 -1.49 -44.63
C GLU A 25 24.57 -1.42 -44.69
N THR A 26 23.90 -2.57 -44.58
CA THR A 26 22.44 -2.66 -44.56
C THR A 26 21.96 -2.98 -43.15
N ILE A 27 20.78 -2.47 -42.82
CA ILE A 27 20.07 -2.73 -41.57
C ILE A 27 18.83 -3.55 -41.85
N ALA A 28 18.67 -4.65 -41.11
CA ALA A 28 17.47 -5.46 -41.11
C ALA A 28 16.30 -4.62 -40.56
N THR A 29 15.38 -4.25 -41.44
CA THR A 29 14.25 -3.36 -41.16
C THR A 29 12.93 -4.10 -41.35
N TRP A 30 12.06 -4.06 -40.34
CA TRP A 30 10.73 -4.65 -40.43
C TRP A 30 9.78 -3.80 -41.28
N GLY A 31 9.08 -4.44 -42.22
CA GLY A 31 7.95 -3.88 -42.95
C GLY A 31 6.66 -4.62 -42.63
N TYR A 32 5.55 -3.89 -42.57
CA TYR A 32 4.20 -4.38 -42.26
C TYR A 32 3.18 -3.96 -43.33
N LYS A 33 2.18 -4.81 -43.57
CA LYS A 33 1.01 -4.53 -44.42
C LYS A 33 -0.30 -4.55 -43.62
N PRO A 34 -1.37 -3.87 -44.09
CA PRO A 34 -2.68 -3.92 -43.45
C PRO A 34 -3.29 -5.33 -43.34
N ASP A 35 -2.91 -6.24 -44.24
CA ASP A 35 -3.32 -7.65 -44.27
C ASP A 35 -2.59 -8.54 -43.23
N GLY A 36 -1.80 -7.92 -42.35
CA GLY A 36 -1.02 -8.58 -41.30
C GLY A 36 0.27 -9.24 -41.81
N SER A 37 0.67 -9.03 -43.07
CA SER A 37 1.95 -9.53 -43.57
C SER A 37 3.11 -8.73 -42.98
N ALA A 38 4.15 -9.43 -42.56
CA ALA A 38 5.38 -8.85 -42.04
C ALA A 38 6.59 -9.51 -42.67
N GLN A 39 7.60 -8.71 -43.00
CA GLN A 39 8.85 -9.17 -43.62
C GLN A 39 10.01 -8.28 -43.19
N ILE A 40 11.20 -8.87 -43.08
CA ILE A 40 12.45 -8.14 -42.87
C ILE A 40 13.06 -7.80 -44.23
N PHE A 41 13.43 -6.54 -44.42
CA PHE A 41 14.15 -6.02 -45.58
C PHE A 41 15.55 -5.57 -45.15
N ASP A 42 16.57 -5.96 -45.90
CA ASP A 42 17.92 -5.45 -45.73
C ASP A 42 18.03 -4.12 -46.48
N LEU A 43 17.89 -3.01 -45.76
CA LEU A 43 17.83 -1.66 -46.32
C LEU A 43 19.06 -0.84 -45.91
N ALA A 44 19.51 0.09 -46.75
CA ALA A 44 20.50 1.07 -46.32
C ALA A 44 19.92 1.95 -45.18
N PRO A 45 20.75 2.47 -44.25
CA PRO A 45 20.28 3.36 -43.19
C PRO A 45 19.47 4.54 -43.74
N GLY A 46 18.21 4.65 -43.33
CA GLY A 46 17.30 5.72 -43.75
C GLY A 46 16.64 5.52 -45.12
N ALA A 47 16.83 4.38 -45.78
CA ALA A 47 16.09 4.05 -47.00
C ALA A 47 14.62 3.73 -46.69
N ASP A 48 13.73 4.17 -47.58
CA ASP A 48 12.30 3.89 -47.47
C ASP A 48 11.99 2.39 -47.70
N LEU A 49 10.92 1.93 -47.08
CA LEU A 49 10.38 0.58 -47.34
C LEU A 49 9.77 0.52 -48.76
N PRO A 50 9.71 -0.68 -49.38
CA PRO A 50 9.03 -0.87 -50.65
C PRO A 50 7.57 -0.42 -50.62
N GLU A 51 7.04 -0.02 -51.78
CA GLU A 51 5.66 0.47 -51.88
C GLU A 51 4.63 -0.49 -51.27
N GLY A 52 3.72 0.06 -50.48
CA GLY A 52 2.68 -0.69 -49.76
C GLY A 52 3.15 -1.37 -48.46
N TRP A 53 4.41 -1.19 -48.05
CA TRP A 53 4.92 -1.61 -46.75
C TRP A 53 5.13 -0.41 -45.83
N HIS A 54 4.87 -0.61 -44.54
CA HIS A 54 4.94 0.42 -43.51
C HIS A 54 5.87 -0.02 -42.38
N ALA A 55 6.56 0.93 -41.74
CA ALA A 55 7.48 0.62 -40.64
C ALA A 55 6.76 0.35 -39.31
N SER A 56 5.45 0.59 -39.24
CA SER A 56 4.67 0.47 -38.00
C SER A 56 3.74 -0.75 -38.00
N PRO A 57 3.76 -1.57 -36.94
CA PRO A 57 2.75 -2.61 -36.70
C PRO A 57 1.33 -2.05 -36.58
N SER A 58 1.17 -0.76 -36.26
CA SER A 58 -0.14 -0.11 -36.11
C SER A 58 -0.92 -0.01 -37.43
N VAL A 59 -0.31 -0.31 -38.58
CA VAL A 59 -1.02 -0.36 -39.86
C VAL A 59 -1.92 -1.60 -40.00
N ILE A 60 -1.66 -2.63 -39.17
CA ILE A 60 -2.40 -3.89 -39.19
C ILE A 60 -3.81 -3.64 -38.62
N SER A 61 -4.83 -3.85 -39.44
CA SER A 61 -6.22 -3.50 -39.09
C SER A 61 -6.87 -4.47 -38.10
N ASP A 62 -6.42 -5.72 -38.08
CA ASP A 62 -6.82 -6.71 -37.09
C ASP A 62 -5.73 -6.83 -36.00
N GLN A 63 -6.04 -6.38 -34.79
CA GLN A 63 -5.08 -6.35 -33.68
C GLN A 63 -4.57 -7.74 -33.29
N SER A 64 -5.32 -8.82 -33.56
CA SER A 64 -4.85 -10.19 -33.28
C SER A 64 -3.61 -10.57 -34.11
N LEU A 65 -3.46 -9.94 -35.28
CA LEU A 65 -2.33 -10.15 -36.21
C LEU A 65 -1.10 -9.29 -35.87
N ALA A 66 -1.24 -8.31 -34.96
CA ALA A 66 -0.15 -7.42 -34.54
C ALA A 66 0.63 -7.95 -33.32
N THR A 67 0.36 -9.18 -32.86
CA THR A 67 1.08 -9.79 -31.75
C THR A 67 2.45 -10.30 -32.18
N ALA A 68 3.45 -10.23 -31.29
CA ALA A 68 4.82 -10.68 -31.58
C ALA A 68 4.86 -12.15 -32.05
N ASP A 69 4.00 -12.99 -31.48
CA ASP A 69 3.90 -14.40 -31.84
C ASP A 69 3.31 -14.59 -33.24
N ALA A 70 2.21 -13.90 -33.59
CA ALA A 70 1.62 -13.98 -34.93
C ALA A 70 2.59 -13.50 -36.03
N LEU A 71 3.35 -12.44 -35.74
CA LEU A 71 4.36 -11.89 -36.65
C LEU A 71 5.52 -12.89 -36.85
N THR A 72 5.99 -13.51 -35.76
CA THR A 72 7.06 -14.52 -35.79
C THR A 72 6.62 -15.78 -36.53
N MET A 73 5.38 -16.24 -36.31
CA MET A 73 4.80 -17.41 -36.98
C MET A 73 4.73 -17.21 -38.50
N ARG A 74 4.34 -16.02 -38.97
CA ARG A 74 4.26 -15.72 -40.41
C ARG A 74 5.64 -15.54 -41.04
N ALA A 75 6.57 -14.87 -40.34
CA ALA A 75 7.92 -14.65 -40.84
C ALA A 75 8.72 -15.97 -40.99
N THR A 76 8.45 -16.95 -40.11
CA THR A 76 9.20 -18.22 -40.08
C THR A 76 8.48 -19.39 -40.74
N GLY A 77 7.19 -19.25 -41.07
CA GLY A 77 6.38 -20.31 -41.69
C GLY A 77 6.11 -21.53 -40.79
N LEU A 78 6.39 -21.42 -39.49
CA LEU A 78 6.25 -22.51 -38.52
C LEU A 78 4.96 -22.35 -37.70
N THR A 79 4.20 -23.45 -37.56
CA THR A 79 3.08 -23.56 -36.62
C THR A 79 3.55 -24.24 -35.34
N PHE A 80 3.77 -23.51 -34.25
CA PHE A 80 3.93 -24.13 -32.94
C PHE A 80 2.56 -24.48 -32.35
N ALA A 81 2.30 -25.77 -32.17
CA ALA A 81 1.32 -26.21 -31.19
C ALA A 81 1.96 -26.07 -29.80
N HIS A 82 1.92 -24.87 -29.24
CA HIS A 82 2.21 -24.71 -27.82
C HIS A 82 0.89 -24.82 -27.05
N PRO A 83 0.73 -25.80 -26.13
CA PRO A 83 -0.28 -25.64 -25.10
C PRO A 83 0.09 -24.38 -24.33
N VAL A 84 -0.75 -23.36 -24.42
CA VAL A 84 -0.66 -22.20 -23.55
C VAL A 84 -0.87 -22.74 -22.13
N GLU A 85 0.22 -22.92 -21.38
CA GLU A 85 0.12 -22.97 -19.93
C GLU A 85 -0.40 -21.60 -19.51
N VAL A 86 -1.71 -21.53 -19.23
CA VAL A 86 -2.33 -20.39 -18.60
C VAL A 86 -1.62 -20.23 -17.26
N PRO A 87 -0.83 -19.17 -17.03
CA PRO A 87 -0.26 -18.94 -15.71
C PRO A 87 -1.43 -18.91 -14.73
N ALA A 88 -1.29 -19.55 -13.57
CA ALA A 88 -2.29 -19.48 -12.51
C ALA A 88 -2.72 -18.02 -12.37
N SER A 89 -3.98 -17.71 -12.67
CA SER A 89 -4.49 -16.35 -12.67
C SER A 89 -4.18 -15.74 -11.30
N GLU A 90 -3.24 -14.79 -11.27
CA GLU A 90 -3.15 -13.86 -10.17
C GLU A 90 -4.53 -13.17 -10.04
N PRO A 91 -5.00 -12.91 -8.81
CA PRO A 91 -6.24 -12.16 -8.64
C PRO A 91 -6.14 -10.90 -9.49
N SER A 92 -7.16 -10.67 -10.32
CA SER A 92 -7.12 -9.50 -11.18
C SER A 92 -7.06 -8.25 -10.29
N ALA A 93 -6.43 -7.17 -10.75
CA ALA A 93 -6.44 -5.90 -10.03
C ALA A 93 -7.87 -5.43 -9.66
N VAL A 94 -8.88 -5.92 -10.42
CA VAL A 94 -10.30 -5.72 -10.14
C VAL A 94 -10.75 -6.52 -8.91
N ASP A 95 -10.35 -7.78 -8.76
CA ASP A 95 -10.66 -8.61 -7.59
C ASP A 95 -10.02 -8.06 -6.31
N GLU A 96 -8.80 -7.55 -6.40
CA GLU A 96 -8.12 -6.87 -5.30
C GLU A 96 -8.84 -5.58 -4.91
N LEU A 97 -9.29 -4.79 -5.90
CA LEU A 97 -10.06 -3.58 -5.65
C LEU A 97 -11.42 -3.89 -5.00
N LEU A 98 -12.13 -4.93 -5.46
CA LEU A 98 -13.40 -5.37 -4.86
C LEU A 98 -13.20 -5.85 -3.41
N THR A 99 -12.10 -6.56 -3.15
CA THR A 99 -11.72 -6.98 -1.81
C THR A 99 -11.44 -5.77 -0.92
N ALA A 100 -10.68 -4.79 -1.42
CA ALA A 100 -10.38 -3.56 -0.70
C ALA A 100 -11.64 -2.73 -0.40
N LEU A 101 -12.59 -2.64 -1.34
CA LEU A 101 -13.87 -1.96 -1.13
C LEU A 101 -14.71 -2.64 -0.05
N THR A 102 -14.75 -3.97 -0.05
CA THR A 102 -15.43 -4.76 0.99
C THR A 102 -14.81 -4.51 2.36
N GLU A 103 -13.48 -4.44 2.43
CA GLU A 103 -12.77 -4.14 3.67
C GLU A 103 -12.99 -2.70 4.14
N ILE A 104 -13.06 -1.73 3.22
CA ILE A 104 -13.40 -0.34 3.53
C ILE A 104 -14.81 -0.26 4.16
N ASP A 105 -15.79 -0.94 3.59
CA ASP A 105 -17.15 -0.92 4.14
C ASP A 105 -17.24 -1.61 5.50
N ARG A 106 -16.48 -2.70 5.70
CA ARG A 106 -16.32 -3.33 7.01
C ARG A 106 -15.71 -2.36 8.03
N LEU A 107 -14.64 -1.65 7.65
CA LEU A 107 -13.96 -0.69 8.53
C LEU A 107 -14.84 0.52 8.87
N LYS A 108 -15.66 1.01 7.93
CA LYS A 108 -16.67 2.05 8.23
C LYS A 108 -17.64 1.58 9.31
N GLY A 109 -18.16 0.36 9.20
CA GLY A 109 -19.06 -0.19 10.22
C GLY A 109 -18.40 -0.30 11.61
N VAL A 110 -17.12 -0.66 11.66
CA VAL A 110 -16.35 -0.68 12.92
C VAL A 110 -16.18 0.73 13.51
N ILE A 111 -15.89 1.72 12.67
CA ILE A 111 -15.74 3.12 13.10
C ILE A 111 -17.06 3.67 13.64
N GLU A 112 -18.17 3.44 12.94
CA GLU A 112 -19.50 3.89 13.36
C GLU A 112 -19.91 3.26 14.70
N ALA A 113 -19.68 1.95 14.85
CA ALA A 113 -19.91 1.26 16.12
C ALA A 113 -19.03 1.81 17.25
N GLY A 114 -17.74 2.05 16.99
CA GLY A 114 -16.82 2.65 17.96
C GLY A 114 -17.19 4.08 18.35
N MET A 115 -17.70 4.88 17.40
CA MET A 115 -18.21 6.23 17.69
C MET A 115 -19.44 6.18 18.60
N ALA A 116 -20.37 5.24 18.36
CA ALA A 116 -21.55 5.05 19.20
C ALA A 116 -21.18 4.59 20.61
N GLU A 117 -20.24 3.64 20.74
CA GLU A 117 -19.73 3.17 22.02
C GLU A 117 -19.04 4.31 22.80
N ASN A 118 -18.21 5.11 22.13
CA ASN A 118 -17.57 6.26 22.76
C ASN A 118 -18.58 7.30 23.25
N ALA A 119 -19.64 7.57 22.49
CA ALA A 119 -20.69 8.48 22.93
C ALA A 119 -21.43 7.97 24.17
N ALA A 120 -21.69 6.65 24.24
CA ALA A 120 -22.28 6.02 25.42
C ALA A 120 -21.36 6.12 26.65
N LEU A 121 -20.06 5.82 26.48
CA LEU A 121 -19.08 5.92 27.58
C LEU A 121 -18.95 7.34 28.12
N VAL A 122 -18.98 8.36 27.26
CA VAL A 122 -18.98 9.77 27.70
C VAL A 122 -20.23 10.09 28.52
N ALA A 123 -21.41 9.64 28.07
CA ALA A 123 -22.64 9.85 28.82
C ALA A 123 -22.62 9.14 30.20
N ASP A 124 -22.05 7.94 30.27
CA ASP A 124 -21.88 7.20 31.52
C ASP A 124 -20.91 7.90 32.47
N ILE A 125 -19.81 8.46 31.96
CA ILE A 125 -18.84 9.26 32.74
C ILE A 125 -19.53 10.52 33.30
N ASP A 126 -20.25 11.27 32.48
CA ASP A 126 -20.97 12.48 32.92
C ASP A 126 -22.00 12.15 34.02
N ALA A 127 -22.68 11.01 33.92
CA ALA A 127 -23.63 10.55 34.93
C ALA A 127 -22.93 10.14 36.24
N ALA A 128 -21.78 9.47 36.14
CA ALA A 128 -20.96 9.11 37.29
C ALA A 128 -20.41 10.35 38.01
N GLU A 129 -19.93 11.35 37.27
CA GLU A 129 -19.44 12.62 37.82
C GLU A 129 -20.53 13.35 38.62
N LYS A 130 -21.74 13.49 38.07
CA LYS A 130 -22.88 14.08 38.81
C LYS A 130 -23.24 13.31 40.08
N THR A 131 -23.16 11.99 40.02
CA THR A 131 -23.42 11.15 41.20
C THR A 131 -22.37 11.39 42.28
N LEU A 132 -21.10 11.54 41.89
CA LEU A 132 -19.98 11.80 42.80
C LEU A 132 -20.06 13.19 43.42
N GLU A 133 -20.44 14.22 42.65
CA GLU A 133 -20.73 15.56 43.16
C GLU A 133 -21.85 15.52 44.20
N GLY A 134 -22.95 14.82 43.91
CA GLY A 134 -24.07 14.65 44.85
C GLY A 134 -23.65 13.93 46.14
N ALA A 135 -22.85 12.87 46.04
CA ALA A 135 -22.32 12.15 47.21
C ALA A 135 -21.37 13.01 48.05
N SER A 136 -20.55 13.85 47.40
CA SER A 136 -19.66 14.79 48.07
C SER A 136 -20.44 15.85 48.86
N ALA A 137 -21.49 16.40 48.25
CA ALA A 137 -22.39 17.35 48.91
C ALA A 137 -23.08 16.69 50.12
N ALA A 138 -23.65 15.50 49.95
CA ALA A 138 -24.28 14.76 51.04
C ALA A 138 -23.31 14.45 52.20
N MET A 139 -22.04 14.16 51.91
CA MET A 139 -21.03 13.99 52.95
C MET A 139 -20.70 15.30 53.68
N SER A 140 -20.65 16.42 52.96
CA SER A 140 -20.46 17.73 53.57
C SER A 140 -21.62 18.06 54.50
N ASP A 141 -22.85 17.91 54.02
CA ASP A 141 -24.08 18.13 54.80
C ASP A 141 -24.13 17.23 56.03
N LEU A 142 -23.76 15.96 55.88
CA LEU A 142 -23.69 15.02 57.01
C LEU A 142 -22.66 15.48 58.04
N ARG A 143 -21.47 15.93 57.62
CA ARG A 143 -20.43 16.45 58.52
C ARG A 143 -20.91 17.70 59.27
N GLU A 144 -21.57 18.63 58.59
CA GLU A 144 -22.14 19.84 59.21
C GLU A 144 -23.24 19.50 60.22
N SER A 145 -24.15 18.60 59.83
CA SER A 145 -25.22 18.10 60.71
C SER A 145 -24.66 17.44 61.96
N LEU A 146 -23.63 16.59 61.81
CA LEU A 146 -22.96 15.91 62.92
C LEU A 146 -22.28 16.92 63.86
N ALA A 147 -21.60 17.94 63.32
CA ALA A 147 -20.97 19.00 64.11
C ALA A 147 -21.99 19.80 64.92
N LYS A 148 -23.10 20.20 64.29
CA LYS A 148 -24.20 20.92 64.95
C LYS A 148 -24.87 20.09 66.05
N ALA A 149 -25.11 18.80 65.77
CA ALA A 149 -25.64 17.87 66.75
C ALA A 149 -24.67 17.68 67.95
N HIS A 150 -23.37 17.77 67.70
CA HIS A 150 -22.31 17.77 68.72
C HIS A 150 -22.34 19.01 69.62
N GLU A 151 -22.54 20.21 69.06
CA GLU A 151 -22.71 21.46 69.81
C GLU A 151 -24.01 21.48 70.62
N ASP A 152 -25.10 20.96 70.03
CA ASP A 152 -26.42 20.95 70.64
C ASP A 152 -26.59 19.90 71.77
N GLY A 153 -25.63 18.99 71.94
CA GLY A 153 -25.67 17.92 72.94
C GLY A 153 -26.82 16.91 72.75
N ARG A 154 -27.45 16.87 71.56
CA ARG A 154 -28.68 16.11 71.28
C ARG A 154 -28.46 14.68 70.77
N VAL A 155 -27.22 14.26 70.53
CA VAL A 155 -26.87 12.91 70.05
C VAL A 155 -26.13 12.15 71.14
N ASN A 156 -26.57 10.92 71.41
CA ASN A 156 -25.84 10.05 72.33
C ASN A 156 -24.53 9.57 71.68
N ALA A 157 -23.58 9.09 72.50
CA ALA A 157 -22.26 8.67 72.02
C ALA A 157 -22.34 7.60 70.91
N ALA A 158 -23.33 6.70 70.95
CA ALA A 158 -23.50 5.63 69.96
C ALA A 158 -23.97 6.16 68.59
N GLU A 159 -24.89 7.13 68.57
CA GLU A 159 -25.35 7.79 67.34
C GLU A 159 -24.23 8.57 66.67
N ARG A 160 -23.39 9.24 67.47
CA ARG A 160 -22.21 9.94 66.97
C ARG A 160 -21.18 8.96 66.38
N ASP A 161 -20.89 7.88 67.09
CA ASP A 161 -19.88 6.92 66.65
C ASP A 161 -20.34 6.18 65.38
N ALA A 162 -21.64 5.88 65.26
CA ALA A 162 -22.25 5.33 64.05
C ALA A 162 -22.19 6.31 62.86
N ALA A 163 -22.47 7.59 63.08
CA ALA A 163 -22.40 8.60 62.04
C ALA A 163 -20.95 8.87 61.59
N LYS A 164 -19.98 8.84 62.52
CA LYS A 164 -18.56 8.92 62.20
C LYS A 164 -18.11 7.73 61.34
N ALA A 165 -18.53 6.51 61.69
CA ALA A 165 -18.25 5.32 60.90
C ALA A 165 -18.87 5.42 59.49
N ALA A 166 -20.08 5.96 59.36
CA ALA A 166 -20.72 6.19 58.07
C ALA A 166 -19.95 7.20 57.21
N VAL A 167 -19.45 8.29 57.81
CA VAL A 167 -18.61 9.28 57.09
C VAL A 167 -17.30 8.68 56.64
N GLU A 168 -16.64 7.87 57.48
CA GLU A 168 -15.40 7.18 57.12
C GLU A 168 -15.61 6.18 55.98
N ALA A 169 -16.71 5.40 56.04
CA ALA A 169 -17.09 4.47 54.98
C ALA A 169 -17.38 5.19 53.66
N LEU A 170 -18.20 6.24 53.69
CA LEU A 170 -18.51 7.05 52.52
C LEU A 170 -17.26 7.71 51.93
N THR A 171 -16.33 8.17 52.78
CA THR A 171 -15.05 8.75 52.32
C THR A 171 -14.19 7.70 51.60
N ALA A 172 -14.17 6.47 52.09
CA ALA A 172 -13.48 5.36 51.44
C ALA A 172 -14.12 4.99 50.10
N ASP A 173 -15.45 4.92 50.04
CA ASP A 173 -16.20 4.64 48.81
C ASP A 173 -15.96 5.72 47.75
N LEU A 174 -15.91 6.99 48.15
CA LEU A 174 -15.62 8.10 47.25
C LEU A 174 -14.18 8.09 46.74
N ALA A 175 -13.21 7.77 47.60
CA ALA A 175 -11.83 7.60 47.17
C ALA A 175 -11.68 6.45 46.14
N LYS A 176 -12.43 5.37 46.34
CA LYS A 176 -12.48 4.25 45.39
C LYS A 176 -13.13 4.66 44.07
N ALA A 177 -14.26 5.36 44.11
CA ALA A 177 -14.93 5.85 42.90
C ALA A 177 -14.03 6.79 42.07
N HIS A 178 -13.26 7.66 42.73
CA HIS A 178 -12.24 8.47 42.06
C HIS A 178 -11.14 7.63 41.40
N ALA A 179 -10.67 6.56 42.07
CA ALA A 179 -9.67 5.67 41.50
C ALA A 179 -10.21 4.90 40.29
N ASP A 180 -11.44 4.40 40.38
CA ASP A 180 -12.11 3.68 39.29
C ASP A 180 -12.35 4.61 38.09
N LEU A 181 -12.79 5.85 38.32
CA LEU A 181 -12.93 6.87 37.27
C LEU A 181 -11.59 7.22 36.62
N ALA A 182 -10.54 7.40 37.42
CA ALA A 182 -9.20 7.66 36.90
C ALA A 182 -8.65 6.50 36.07
N GLU A 183 -8.95 5.25 36.45
CA GLU A 183 -8.61 4.06 35.68
C GLU A 183 -9.38 4.00 34.36
N ALA A 184 -10.69 4.26 34.40
CA ALA A 184 -11.55 4.28 33.22
C ALA A 184 -11.16 5.36 32.20
N ASN A 185 -10.65 6.51 32.67
CA ASN A 185 -10.18 7.60 31.83
C ASN A 185 -8.75 7.39 31.27
N LYS A 186 -8.08 6.28 31.58
CA LYS A 186 -6.79 5.98 30.95
C LYS A 186 -6.98 5.68 29.46
N PRO A 187 -6.08 6.18 28.60
CA PRO A 187 -6.13 5.84 27.18
C PRO A 187 -5.97 4.34 27.00
N LYS A 188 -6.93 3.71 26.31
CA LYS A 188 -6.90 2.28 25.99
C LYS A 188 -5.61 1.98 25.22
N PRO A 189 -4.82 0.95 25.60
CA PRO A 189 -3.61 0.61 24.90
C PRO A 189 -3.96 0.32 23.43
N THR A 190 -3.35 1.08 22.53
CA THR A 190 -3.41 0.81 21.09
C THR A 190 -2.99 -0.63 20.87
N ALA A 191 -3.89 -1.45 20.34
CA ALA A 191 -3.56 -2.79 19.89
C ALA A 191 -2.50 -2.65 18.79
N THR A 192 -1.23 -2.84 19.16
CA THR A 192 -0.13 -2.96 18.21
C THR A 192 -0.45 -4.19 17.36
N THR A 193 -0.93 -3.93 16.14
CA THR A 193 -1.10 -4.98 15.14
C THR A 193 0.30 -5.57 14.92
N PRO A 194 0.51 -6.89 15.10
CA PRO A 194 1.82 -7.48 14.90
C PRO A 194 2.21 -7.25 13.43
N ALA A 195 3.33 -6.54 13.25
CA ALA A 195 3.93 -6.34 11.95
C ALA A 195 4.16 -7.72 11.31
N LYS A 196 3.40 -8.01 10.25
CA LYS A 196 3.59 -9.21 9.45
C LYS A 196 4.90 -9.02 8.70
N GLY A 197 5.92 -9.78 9.12
CA GLY A 197 7.22 -9.80 8.48
C GLY A 197 7.11 -10.14 6.99
N ARG A 198 7.92 -9.44 6.20
CA ARG A 198 8.41 -9.89 4.89
C ARG A 198 9.92 -9.88 4.94
#